data_AF-A0A2T7FYT2-F1
#
_entry.id   AF-A0A2T7FYT2-F1
#
_cell.length_a   1.000
_cell.length_b   1.000
_cell.length_c   1.000
_cell.angle_alpha   90.00
_cell.angle_beta   90.00
_cell.angle_gamma   90.00
#
_symmetry.space_group_name_H-M   'P 1'
#
loop_
_entity.id
_entity.type
_entity.pdbx_description
1 polymer ?
#
loop_
_entity_poly.entity_id
_entity_poly.type
_entity_poly.pdbx_seq_one_letter_code
_entity_poly.pdbx_strand_id
1 'polypeptide(L)'
;MTTPAPFLLAACAGLLLTDARAAPQTETLSRLAASYKQDAGKRGPCVSNGTDRSFYFAAEARSGVRRTGRLAPGEMLCTTGHGAGGVVSVYESPDVVEGCSRLVDGPVPEVLRRYADFDRCTWSSHDPE
;
A
#
# COMPACT_ATOMS: atom_id res chain seq x y z
N MET A 1 6.98 37.09 58.87
CA MET A 1 6.79 38.23 57.96
C MET A 1 7.41 37.91 56.61
N THR A 2 6.65 37.32 55.68
CA THR A 2 6.85 37.48 54.23
C THR A 2 5.56 37.03 53.52
N THR A 3 5.20 37.80 52.50
CA THR A 3 3.87 38.05 51.94
C THR A 3 3.47 37.03 50.86
N PRO A 4 2.18 36.70 50.66
CA PRO A 4 1.73 36.00 49.45
C PRO A 4 1.57 36.98 48.27
N ALA A 5 1.97 36.55 47.07
CA ALA A 5 1.76 37.29 45.82
C ALA A 5 0.36 37.02 45.23
N PRO A 6 -0.24 37.98 44.50
CA PRO A 6 -1.61 37.92 44.03
C PRO A 6 -1.74 37.17 42.69
N PHE A 7 -2.78 36.35 42.57
CA PHE A 7 -3.32 35.89 41.28
C PHE A 7 -4.37 36.91 40.82
N LEU A 8 -4.13 37.55 39.68
CA LEU A 8 -5.14 38.40 39.02
C LEU A 8 -5.00 38.31 37.48
N LEU A 9 -6.17 38.06 36.88
CA LEU A 9 -6.60 38.32 35.50
C LEU A 9 -5.87 37.64 34.33
N ALA A 10 -6.62 36.93 33.48
CA ALA A 10 -7.35 37.59 32.39
C ALA A 10 -8.20 36.58 31.61
N ALA A 11 -9.47 36.94 31.38
CA ALA A 11 -10.32 36.31 30.39
C ALA A 11 -9.89 36.76 28.99
N CYS A 12 -9.66 35.83 28.07
CA CYS A 12 -9.66 36.11 26.63
C CYS A 12 -10.88 35.45 26.00
N ALA A 13 -11.81 36.32 25.63
CA ALA A 13 -12.95 36.02 24.81
C ALA A 13 -12.54 35.66 23.37
N GLY A 14 -13.34 34.79 22.76
CA GLY A 14 -13.71 34.86 21.35
C GLY A 14 -12.60 34.63 20.33
N LEU A 15 -12.53 33.40 19.82
CA LEU A 15 -12.17 33.20 18.41
C LEU A 15 -13.28 32.42 17.73
N LEU A 16 -13.88 33.09 16.75
CA LEU A 16 -14.93 32.62 15.86
C LEU A 16 -14.48 31.32 15.18
N LEU A 17 -15.26 30.25 15.32
CA LEU A 17 -15.15 29.07 14.48
C LEU A 17 -15.49 29.50 13.05
N THR A 18 -14.48 29.65 12.21
CA THR A 18 -14.65 29.66 10.77
C THR A 18 -15.09 28.27 10.34
N ASP A 19 -16.27 28.23 9.72
CA ASP A 19 -16.93 27.09 9.14
C ASP A 19 -16.04 26.48 8.04
N ALA A 20 -15.24 25.47 8.42
CA ALA A 20 -14.49 24.67 7.46
C ALA A 20 -15.47 23.75 6.75
N ARG A 21 -16.09 24.26 5.67
CA ARG A 21 -16.81 23.43 4.71
C ARG A 21 -15.85 22.36 4.17
N ALA A 22 -15.94 21.16 4.75
CA ALA A 22 -15.35 19.95 4.22
C ALA A 22 -15.85 19.76 2.77
N ALA A 23 -14.97 19.95 1.80
CA ALA A 23 -15.24 19.54 0.43
C ALA A 23 -15.51 18.01 0.40
N PRO A 24 -16.38 17.52 -0.48
CA PRO A 24 -16.80 16.12 -0.48
C PRO A 24 -15.62 15.21 -0.85
N GLN A 25 -15.10 14.49 0.14
CA GLN A 25 -13.99 13.53 -0.02
C GLN A 25 -14.28 12.42 -1.07
N THR A 26 -15.55 12.22 -1.40
CA THR A 26 -16.03 11.24 -2.38
C THR A 26 -15.61 11.55 -3.81
N GLU A 27 -15.47 12.82 -4.23
CA GLU A 27 -15.02 13.14 -5.59
C GLU A 27 -13.52 12.86 -5.80
N THR A 28 -12.69 13.15 -4.80
CA THR A 28 -11.24 12.88 -4.86
C THR A 28 -10.97 11.37 -4.89
N LEU A 29 -11.64 10.59 -4.05
CA LEU A 29 -11.52 9.13 -4.04
C LEU A 29 -12.00 8.50 -5.36
N SER A 30 -13.09 9.03 -5.93
CA SER A 30 -13.62 8.55 -7.21
C SER A 30 -12.68 8.85 -8.38
N ARG A 31 -12.02 10.02 -8.38
CA ARG A 31 -11.01 10.36 -9.40
C ARG A 31 -9.75 9.52 -9.27
N LEU A 32 -9.30 9.22 -8.04
CA LEU A 32 -8.18 8.31 -7.81
C LEU A 32 -8.48 6.89 -8.29
N ALA A 33 -9.66 6.36 -7.96
CA ALA A 33 -10.10 5.05 -8.42
C ALA A 33 -10.22 4.97 -9.94
N ALA A 34 -10.74 6.02 -10.59
CA ALA A 34 -10.82 6.10 -12.06
C ALA A 34 -9.43 6.16 -12.73
N SER A 35 -8.49 6.91 -12.15
CA SER A 35 -7.10 6.97 -12.62
C SER A 35 -6.41 5.61 -12.50
N TYR A 36 -6.60 4.92 -11.36
CA TYR A 36 -6.10 3.56 -11.13
C TYR A 36 -6.64 2.57 -12.18
N LYS A 37 -7.92 2.71 -12.54
CA LYS A 37 -8.60 1.87 -13.54
C LYS A 37 -8.10 2.13 -14.97
N GLN A 38 -7.75 3.38 -15.31
CA GLN A 38 -7.21 3.71 -16.63
C GLN A 38 -5.75 3.30 -16.82
N ASP A 39 -4.96 3.35 -15.75
CA ASP A 39 -3.57 2.92 -15.78
C ASP A 39 -3.42 1.39 -15.72
N ALA A 40 -4.43 0.66 -15.26
CA ALA A 40 -4.42 -0.80 -15.18
C ALA A 40 -4.20 -1.51 -16.54
N GLY A 41 -4.47 -0.83 -17.67
CA GLY A 41 -4.15 -1.35 -19.01
C GLY A 41 -2.71 -1.05 -19.47
N LYS A 42 -2.01 -0.15 -18.78
CA LYS A 42 -0.62 0.28 -19.07
C LYS A 42 0.38 -0.23 -18.03
N ARG A 43 -0.09 -0.67 -16.87
CA ARG A 43 0.69 -1.27 -15.79
C ARG A 43 0.49 -2.77 -15.82
N GLY A 44 1.54 -3.51 -15.54
CA GLY A 44 1.46 -4.96 -15.41
C GLY A 44 1.10 -5.34 -13.97
N PRO A 45 1.33 -6.59 -13.55
CA PRO A 45 1.00 -7.03 -12.20
C PRO A 45 1.62 -6.13 -11.12
N CYS A 46 0.86 -5.95 -10.05
CA CYS A 46 1.24 -5.24 -8.85
C CYS A 46 1.21 -6.18 -7.64
N VAL A 47 2.14 -5.99 -6.72
CA VAL A 47 2.19 -6.70 -5.44
C VAL A 47 2.47 -5.72 -4.32
N SER A 48 1.81 -5.89 -3.17
CA SER A 48 2.11 -5.14 -1.95
C SER A 48 2.44 -6.05 -0.78
N ASN A 49 3.19 -5.47 0.17
CA ASN A 49 3.54 -6.13 1.40
C ASN A 49 2.53 -5.80 2.50
N GLY A 50 1.59 -6.69 2.77
CA GLY A 50 0.61 -6.56 3.84
C GLY A 50 1.08 -7.09 5.20
N THR A 51 2.35 -7.50 5.33
CA THR A 51 2.92 -8.01 6.58
C THR A 51 3.56 -6.88 7.40
N ASP A 52 4.02 -7.20 8.61
CA ASP A 52 4.74 -6.28 9.51
C ASP A 52 6.27 -6.29 9.31
N ARG A 53 6.78 -7.06 8.35
CA ARG A 53 8.21 -7.22 8.07
C ARG A 53 8.54 -6.87 6.63
N SER A 54 9.77 -6.41 6.37
CA SER A 54 10.22 -6.15 5.00
C SER A 54 10.66 -7.42 4.28
N PHE A 55 10.22 -7.61 3.04
CA PHE A 55 10.61 -8.74 2.18
C PHE A 55 11.11 -8.27 0.80
N TYR A 56 11.75 -9.17 0.05
CA TYR A 56 12.15 -8.90 -1.33
C TYR A 56 11.08 -9.43 -2.28
N PHE A 57 10.59 -8.58 -3.18
CA PHE A 57 9.51 -8.90 -4.09
C PHE A 57 9.97 -8.84 -5.54
N ALA A 58 9.26 -9.61 -6.37
CA ALA A 58 9.30 -9.50 -7.81
C ALA A 58 7.88 -9.42 -8.39
N ALA A 59 7.72 -8.61 -9.43
CA ALA A 59 6.53 -8.56 -10.26
C ALA A 59 6.94 -8.70 -11.72
N GLU A 60 6.39 -9.71 -12.39
CA GLU A 60 6.74 -10.06 -13.77
C GLU A 60 5.47 -10.13 -14.62
N ALA A 61 5.40 -9.27 -15.64
CA ALA A 61 4.29 -9.29 -16.60
C ALA A 61 4.39 -10.51 -17.53
N ARG A 62 3.28 -10.91 -18.13
CA ARG A 62 3.26 -11.94 -19.20
C ARG A 62 4.18 -11.63 -20.39
N SER A 63 4.54 -10.36 -20.58
CA SER A 63 5.52 -9.92 -21.59
C SER A 63 6.99 -10.22 -21.21
N GLY A 64 7.24 -10.72 -20.00
CA GLY A 64 8.59 -10.95 -19.44
C GLY A 64 9.21 -9.71 -18.77
N VAL A 65 8.52 -8.56 -18.76
CA VAL A 65 9.02 -7.37 -18.06
C VAL A 65 8.96 -7.59 -16.55
N ARG A 66 10.13 -7.75 -15.94
CA ARG A 66 10.31 -8.01 -14.51
C ARG A 66 10.80 -6.78 -13.76
N ARG A 67 10.20 -6.53 -12.60
CA ARG A 67 10.62 -5.55 -11.62
C ARG A 67 10.86 -6.26 -10.30
N THR A 68 11.90 -5.84 -9.59
CA THR A 68 12.19 -6.34 -8.24
C THR A 68 12.44 -5.18 -7.28
N GLY A 69 12.32 -5.45 -5.98
CA GLY A 69 12.58 -4.48 -4.94
C GLY A 69 12.30 -5.01 -3.54
N ARG A 70 12.95 -4.42 -2.54
CA ARG A 70 12.58 -4.62 -1.13
C ARG A 70 11.38 -3.73 -0.82
N LEU A 71 10.33 -4.30 -0.22
CA LEU A 71 9.14 -3.58 0.20
C LEU A 71 9.02 -3.62 1.72
N ALA A 72 8.95 -2.45 2.35
CA ALA A 72 8.52 -2.29 3.73
C ALA A 72 7.01 -2.56 3.88
N PRO A 73 6.50 -2.71 5.13
CA PRO A 73 5.06 -2.82 5.38
C PRO A 73 4.25 -1.72 4.68
N GLY A 74 3.21 -2.12 3.94
CA GLY A 74 2.33 -1.23 3.19
C GLY A 74 2.86 -0.76 1.83
N GLU A 75 4.12 -1.02 1.49
CA GLU A 75 4.67 -0.62 0.19
C GLU A 75 4.22 -1.55 -0.95
N MET A 76 4.32 -1.04 -2.18
CA MET A 76 3.86 -1.70 -3.40
C MET A 76 4.89 -1.62 -4.52
N LEU A 77 4.98 -2.70 -5.31
CA LEU A 77 5.76 -2.80 -6.53
C LEU A 77 4.84 -3.16 -7.70
N CYS A 78 4.89 -2.36 -8.77
CA CYS A 78 4.22 -2.66 -10.02
C CYS A 78 5.24 -2.72 -11.16
N THR A 79 4.99 -3.58 -12.14
CA THR A 79 5.73 -3.58 -13.41
C THR A 79 5.05 -2.67 -14.45
N THR A 80 5.79 -2.27 -15.48
CA THR A 80 5.31 -1.40 -16.58
C THR A 80 4.90 -2.20 -17.83
N GLY A 81 4.74 -3.51 -17.71
CA GLY A 81 4.31 -4.37 -18.82
C GLY A 81 2.84 -4.16 -19.20
N HIS A 82 2.52 -4.31 -20.48
CA HIS A 82 1.12 -4.29 -20.93
C HIS A 82 0.39 -5.58 -20.55
N GLY A 83 -0.84 -5.43 -20.06
CA GLY A 83 -1.68 -6.54 -19.65
C GLY A 83 -1.61 -6.79 -18.14
N ALA A 84 -2.78 -6.95 -17.53
CA ALA A 84 -2.94 -7.00 -16.09
C ALA A 84 -2.45 -8.32 -15.43
N GLY A 85 -1.92 -9.26 -16.22
CA GLY A 85 -1.57 -10.59 -15.73
C GLY A 85 -0.06 -10.88 -15.72
N GLY A 86 0.32 -11.90 -14.94
CA GLY A 86 1.70 -12.35 -14.82
C GLY A 86 1.93 -13.14 -13.54
N VAL A 87 3.12 -12.98 -12.97
CA VAL A 87 3.56 -13.63 -11.74
C VAL A 87 4.06 -12.59 -10.77
N VAL A 88 3.67 -12.72 -9.51
CA VAL A 88 4.32 -12.01 -8.40
C VAL A 88 4.99 -13.03 -7.49
N SER A 89 6.14 -12.66 -6.95
CA SER A 89 6.91 -13.52 -6.07
C SER A 89 7.42 -12.74 -4.86
N VAL A 90 7.59 -13.44 -3.74
CA VAL A 90 8.24 -12.92 -2.53
C VAL A 90 9.31 -13.88 -2.06
N TYR A 91 10.40 -13.30 -1.55
CA TYR A 91 11.57 -13.97 -1.01
C TYR A 91 11.97 -13.30 0.30
N GLU A 92 12.63 -14.05 1.19
CA GLU A 92 13.22 -13.47 2.41
C GLU A 92 14.27 -12.39 2.07
N SER A 93 15.10 -12.65 1.06
CA SER A 93 16.19 -11.77 0.64
C SER A 93 16.46 -11.91 -0.88
N PRO A 94 17.24 -11.01 -1.51
CA PRO A 94 17.56 -11.12 -2.93
C PRO A 94 18.44 -12.32 -3.29
N ASP A 95 19.11 -12.93 -2.31
CA ASP A 95 20.04 -14.05 -2.52
C ASP A 95 19.36 -15.42 -2.34
N VAL A 96 18.09 -15.43 -1.91
CA VAL A 96 17.32 -16.65 -1.71
C VAL A 96 16.64 -17.05 -3.02
N VAL A 97 16.83 -18.30 -3.43
CA VAL A 97 16.29 -18.85 -4.68
C VAL A 97 14.83 -19.27 -4.55
N GLU A 98 14.48 -19.87 -3.41
CA GLU A 98 13.14 -20.41 -3.15
C GLU A 98 12.29 -19.39 -2.38
N GLY A 99 11.07 -19.16 -2.85
CA GLY A 99 10.15 -18.20 -2.25
C GLY A 99 8.71 -18.67 -2.35
N CYS A 100 7.79 -17.72 -2.38
CA CYS A 100 6.41 -17.97 -2.78
C CYS A 100 6.11 -17.22 -4.06
N SER A 101 5.35 -17.86 -4.95
CA SER A 101 4.82 -17.20 -6.13
C SER A 101 3.30 -17.27 -6.23
N ARG A 102 2.72 -16.29 -6.93
CA ARG A 102 1.30 -16.25 -7.22
C ARG A 102 1.06 -15.79 -8.66
N LEU A 103 0.15 -16.47 -9.34
CA LEU A 103 -0.36 -16.04 -10.64
C LEU A 103 -1.35 -14.90 -10.44
N VAL A 104 -1.18 -13.84 -11.22
CA VAL A 104 -2.07 -12.69 -11.28
C VAL A 104 -2.75 -12.71 -12.64
N ASP A 105 -4.08 -12.74 -12.66
CA ASP A 105 -4.87 -12.81 -13.91
C ASP A 105 -5.63 -11.51 -14.23
N GLY A 106 -5.54 -10.49 -13.36
CA GLY A 106 -6.30 -9.27 -13.51
C GLY A 106 -5.65 -8.07 -12.80
N PRO A 107 -6.28 -6.89 -12.92
CA PRO A 107 -5.66 -5.62 -12.51
C PRO A 107 -5.62 -5.41 -11.00
N VAL A 108 -6.19 -6.34 -10.23
CA VAL A 108 -6.22 -6.29 -8.77
C VAL A 108 -4.82 -6.65 -8.26
N PRO A 109 -4.15 -5.77 -7.50
CA PRO A 109 -2.87 -6.10 -6.89
C PRO A 109 -3.01 -7.28 -5.92
N GLU A 110 -1.99 -8.14 -5.88
CA GLU A 110 -1.88 -9.13 -4.82
C GLU A 110 -1.27 -8.51 -3.57
N VAL A 111 -1.77 -8.90 -2.40
CA VAL A 111 -1.25 -8.51 -1.10
C VAL A 111 -0.71 -9.75 -0.41
N LEU A 112 0.57 -9.73 -0.04
CA LEU A 112 1.13 -10.74 0.85
C LEU A 112 0.57 -10.52 2.26
N ARG A 113 -0.22 -11.47 2.76
CA ARG A 113 -0.78 -11.44 4.12
C ARG A 113 0.11 -12.16 5.12
N ARG A 114 0.71 -13.27 4.69
CA ARG A 114 1.62 -14.06 5.51
C ARG A 114 2.70 -14.66 4.64
N TYR A 115 3.95 -14.46 5.04
CA TYR A 115 5.09 -15.15 4.46
C TYR A 115 5.26 -16.54 5.07
N ALA A 116 5.58 -17.52 4.23
CA ALA A 116 6.01 -18.85 4.63
C ALA A 116 6.99 -19.38 3.58
N ASP A 117 7.95 -20.20 3.97
CA ASP A 117 8.85 -20.80 2.99
C ASP A 117 8.11 -21.86 2.16
N PHE A 118 8.50 -21.98 0.89
CA PHE A 118 8.00 -22.94 -0.10
C PHE A 118 6.50 -22.82 -0.42
N ASP A 119 6.12 -21.88 -1.29
CA ASP A 119 4.78 -21.75 -1.91
C ASP A 119 3.55 -21.84 -0.97
N ARG A 120 3.73 -21.58 0.33
CA ARG A 120 2.67 -21.63 1.35
C ARG A 120 2.28 -20.26 1.87
N CYS A 121 2.65 -19.21 1.15
CA CYS A 121 2.26 -17.86 1.53
C CYS A 121 0.75 -17.67 1.41
N THR A 122 0.23 -16.82 2.29
CA THR A 122 -1.17 -16.38 2.23
C THR A 122 -1.24 -15.11 1.41
N TRP A 123 -2.11 -15.10 0.39
CA TRP A 123 -2.32 -14.00 -0.55
C TRP A 123 -3.76 -13.52 -0.47
N SER A 124 -3.99 -12.22 -0.69
CA SER A 124 -5.33 -11.62 -0.66
C SER A 124 -6.36 -12.29 -1.58
N SER A 125 -5.95 -12.85 -2.72
CA SER A 125 -6.89 -13.51 -3.64
C SER A 125 -7.30 -14.93 -3.24
N HIS A 126 -6.59 -15.55 -2.29
CA HIS A 126 -6.81 -16.94 -1.88
C HIS A 126 -7.31 -17.09 -0.44
N ASP A 127 -7.21 -16.02 0.35
CA ASP A 127 -7.74 -15.96 1.71
C ASP A 127 -8.45 -14.61 1.91
N PRO A 128 -9.65 -14.44 1.32
CA PRO A 128 -10.47 -13.27 1.56
C PRO A 128 -11.08 -13.37 2.96
N GLU A 129 -10.64 -12.50 3.86
CA GLU A 129 -11.30 -12.29 5.17
C GLU A 129 -12.79 -11.94 5.02
#